data_AF-A0A1G2U198-F1
#
_entry.id   AF-A0A1G2U198-F1
#
_cell.length_a   1.000
_cell.length_b   1.000
_cell.length_c   1.000
_cell.angle_alpha   90.00
_cell.angle_beta   90.00
_cell.angle_gamma   90.00
#
_symmetry.space_group_name_H-M   'P 1'
#
loop_
_entity.id
_entity.type
_entity.pdbx_description
1 polymer ?
#
loop_
_entity_poly.entity_id
_entity_poly.type
_entity_poly.pdbx_seq_one_letter_code
_entity_poly.pdbx_strand_id
1 'polypeptide(L)'
;MKYGEGPKSNTYELMGLEREDISLIHDKAKAVLREGAFKETDFIGNPYERETVERDIAYVERERARIAKESREEDIELRQLATIFEAIVLENGELSEWFGDNAFTLATSEYDDLQGVDMVVEFREGASASYLGLAADVTFSGSPNSSNGVGKKFDRLLARIEKGNLPQVKYFKSQHIPIRGSLQLPEVIIGVEKATVLELAELWVAKKKRILETHRVQIMILEQIRDQIRFFANYARSVKRDRIAAIYEMRLASVEDILRKKADIARVSRREGREDRVHSQIIEFIKLRQAGLGSEEATDVVEDLDE
;
A
#
# COMPACT_ATOMS: atom_id res chain seq x y z
N MET A 1 32.74 -36.43 -0.95
CA MET A 1 31.59 -35.52 -1.09
C MET A 1 31.08 -35.20 0.30
N LYS A 2 31.31 -33.98 0.79
CA LYS A 2 30.70 -33.52 2.05
C LYS A 2 29.34 -32.93 1.68
N TYR A 3 28.27 -33.50 2.22
CA TYR A 3 26.94 -32.92 2.14
C TYR A 3 26.98 -31.58 2.88
N GLY A 4 26.78 -30.48 2.14
CA GLY A 4 26.66 -29.16 2.71
C GLY A 4 25.36 -29.07 3.51
N GLU A 5 25.47 -28.62 4.75
CA GLU A 5 24.34 -28.24 5.59
C GLU A 5 23.42 -27.30 4.80
N GLY A 6 22.12 -27.64 4.76
CA GLY A 6 21.10 -26.76 4.19
C GLY A 6 21.06 -25.41 4.92
N PRO A 7 20.49 -24.36 4.31
CA PRO A 7 20.38 -23.06 4.95
C PRO A 7 19.60 -23.21 6.26
N LYS A 8 20.20 -22.78 7.36
CA LYS A 8 19.56 -22.76 8.69
C LYS A 8 18.31 -21.89 8.60
N SER A 9 17.16 -22.47 8.95
CA SER A 9 15.93 -21.74 9.19
C SER A 9 16.23 -20.61 10.19
N ASN A 10 16.00 -19.37 9.76
CA ASN A 10 16.34 -18.19 10.53
C ASN A 10 15.15 -17.88 11.46
N THR A 11 14.91 -18.75 12.44
CA THR A 11 13.88 -18.54 13.45
C THR A 11 14.39 -17.50 14.43
N TYR A 12 13.92 -16.26 14.29
CA TYR A 12 14.10 -15.23 15.30
C TYR A 12 12.98 -15.36 16.34
N GLU A 13 13.32 -15.33 17.62
CA GLU A 13 12.32 -15.27 18.70
C GLU A 13 11.68 -13.88 18.69
N LEU A 14 10.38 -13.83 18.40
CA LEU A 14 9.56 -12.64 18.55
C LEU A 14 9.39 -12.34 20.03
N MET A 15 9.51 -11.07 20.41
CA MET A 15 9.43 -10.64 21.81
C MET A 15 8.00 -10.60 22.33
N GLY A 16 6.99 -10.54 21.44
CA GLY A 16 5.59 -10.39 21.80
C GLY A 16 5.30 -8.96 22.24
N LEU A 17 4.79 -8.13 21.33
CA LEU A 17 4.44 -6.74 21.62
C LEU A 17 3.19 -6.63 22.51
N GLU A 18 3.27 -5.83 23.57
CA GLU A 18 2.11 -5.41 24.37
C GLU A 18 1.46 -4.14 23.79
N ARG A 19 0.29 -3.74 24.31
CA ARG A 19 -0.48 -2.59 23.80
C ARG A 19 0.30 -1.28 23.92
N GLU A 20 1.02 -1.11 25.03
CA GLU A 20 1.89 0.03 25.29
C GLU A 20 3.01 0.13 24.25
N ASP A 21 3.56 -1.01 23.82
CA ASP A 21 4.56 -1.05 22.75
C ASP A 21 3.96 -0.58 21.43
N ILE A 22 2.75 -1.05 21.07
CA ILE A 22 2.06 -0.62 19.83
C ILE A 22 1.88 0.90 19.80
N SER A 23 1.48 1.52 20.91
CA SER A 23 1.31 2.98 20.97
C SER A 23 2.63 3.74 20.73
N LEU A 24 3.73 3.26 21.33
CA LEU A 24 5.05 3.89 21.16
C LEU A 24 5.55 3.71 19.71
N ILE A 25 5.36 2.53 19.13
CA ILE A 25 5.73 2.24 17.74
C ILE A 25 4.89 3.07 16.77
N HIS A 26 3.60 3.25 17.08
CA HIS A 26 2.71 4.12 16.33
C HIS A 26 3.16 5.59 16.36
N ASP A 27 3.63 6.10 17.51
CA ASP A 27 4.20 7.46 17.59
C ASP A 27 5.45 7.60 16.71
N LYS A 28 6.32 6.59 16.70
CA LYS A 28 7.45 6.52 15.77
C LYS A 28 6.98 6.49 14.31
N ALA A 29 5.96 5.70 13.98
CA ALA A 29 5.41 5.59 12.63
C ALA A 29 4.86 6.94 12.13
N LYS A 30 4.09 7.66 12.96
CA LYS A 30 3.61 9.01 12.62
C LYS A 30 4.76 9.99 12.35
N ALA A 31 5.85 9.91 13.12
CA ALA A 31 7.00 10.78 12.90
C ALA A 31 7.64 10.51 11.52
N VAL A 32 7.84 9.25 11.17
CA VAL A 32 8.38 8.81 9.88
C VAL A 32 7.50 9.28 8.71
N LEU A 33 6.20 9.04 8.78
CA LEU A 33 5.25 9.48 7.74
C LEU A 33 5.25 11.01 7.61
N ARG A 34 5.20 11.75 8.72
CA ARG A 34 5.20 13.22 8.71
C ARG A 34 6.50 13.81 8.16
N GLU A 35 7.64 13.16 8.39
CA GLU A 35 8.93 13.59 7.85
C GLU A 35 9.03 13.35 6.34
N GLY A 36 8.46 12.25 5.85
CA GLY A 36 8.44 11.91 4.41
C GLY A 36 7.35 12.63 3.60
N ALA A 37 6.26 13.08 4.26
CA ALA A 37 5.08 13.62 3.59
C ALA A 37 5.33 15.00 2.96
N PHE A 38 4.67 15.23 1.82
CA PHE A 38 4.57 16.56 1.24
C PHE A 38 3.72 17.48 2.12
N LYS A 39 4.18 18.72 2.35
CA LYS A 39 3.39 19.73 3.04
C LYS A 39 2.60 20.53 2.02
N GLU A 40 1.29 20.66 2.20
CA GLU A 40 0.42 21.42 1.30
C GLU A 40 0.92 22.86 1.13
N THR A 41 1.44 23.45 2.20
CA THR A 41 2.00 24.81 2.23
C THR A 41 3.20 25.01 1.33
N ASP A 42 3.97 23.96 1.02
CA ASP A 42 5.10 24.06 0.10
C ASP A 42 4.63 24.44 -1.31
N PHE A 43 3.37 24.14 -1.66
CA PHE A 43 2.80 24.34 -2.99
C PHE A 43 2.10 25.69 -3.18
N ILE A 44 2.13 26.55 -2.15
CA ILE A 44 1.63 27.92 -2.23
C ILE A 44 2.52 28.75 -3.17
N GLY A 45 1.90 29.48 -4.09
CA GLY A 45 2.56 30.30 -5.10
C GLY A 45 3.12 29.49 -6.28
N ASN A 46 3.23 28.16 -6.17
CA ASN A 46 3.54 27.26 -7.28
C ASN A 46 3.19 25.79 -6.96
N PRO A 47 2.16 25.19 -7.57
CA PRO A 47 1.27 25.75 -8.60
C PRO A 47 -0.05 26.31 -8.04
N TYR A 48 -0.23 26.31 -6.71
CA TYR A 48 -1.51 26.63 -6.10
C TYR A 48 -1.52 28.00 -5.43
N GLU A 49 -2.65 28.69 -5.53
CA GLU A 49 -2.92 29.89 -4.75
C GLU A 49 -3.11 29.55 -3.27
N ARG A 50 -2.77 30.51 -2.39
CA ARG A 50 -2.84 30.35 -0.94
C ARG A 50 -4.25 29.95 -0.49
N GLU A 51 -5.28 30.58 -1.06
CA GLU A 51 -6.68 30.32 -0.72
C GLU A 51 -7.12 28.89 -1.07
N THR A 52 -6.50 28.27 -2.07
CA THR A 52 -6.77 26.86 -2.40
C THR A 52 -6.15 25.95 -1.36
N VAL A 53 -4.90 26.21 -0.99
CA VAL A 53 -4.18 25.42 0.02
C VAL A 53 -4.83 25.55 1.40
N GLU A 54 -5.22 26.74 1.82
CA GLU A 54 -5.88 26.97 3.11
C GLU A 54 -7.25 26.29 3.20
N ARG A 55 -8.01 26.22 2.09
CA ARG A 55 -9.28 25.47 2.05
C ARG A 55 -9.07 23.96 2.23
N ASP A 56 -8.01 23.43 1.65
CA ASP A 56 -7.66 22.00 1.77
C ASP A 56 -7.17 21.67 3.18
N ILE A 57 -6.34 22.52 3.78
CA ILE A 57 -5.91 22.36 5.19
C ILE A 57 -7.14 22.39 6.12
N ALA A 58 -8.05 23.34 5.93
CA ALA A 58 -9.28 23.40 6.71
C ALA A 58 -10.18 22.18 6.48
N TYR A 59 -10.14 21.56 5.30
CA TYR A 59 -10.82 20.29 5.04
C TYR A 59 -10.19 19.13 5.82
N VAL A 60 -8.86 19.03 5.81
CA VAL A 60 -8.11 18.02 6.58
C VAL A 60 -8.46 18.12 8.06
N GLU A 61 -8.42 19.32 8.64
CA GLU A 61 -8.75 19.54 10.05
C GLU A 61 -10.17 19.07 10.40
N ARG A 62 -11.16 19.38 9.55
CA ARG A 62 -12.55 18.96 9.75
C ARG A 62 -12.72 17.44 9.67
N GLU A 63 -12.12 16.80 8.67
CA GLU A 63 -12.23 15.35 8.50
C GLU A 63 -11.51 14.59 9.62
N ARG A 64 -10.32 15.03 10.04
CA ARG A 64 -9.62 14.43 11.19
C ARG A 64 -10.45 14.54 12.47
N ALA A 65 -11.08 15.69 12.72
CA ALA A 65 -11.97 15.87 13.87
C ALA A 65 -13.20 14.96 13.80
N ARG A 66 -13.79 14.77 12.61
CA ARG A 66 -14.90 13.84 12.38
C ARG A 66 -14.49 12.39 12.65
N ILE A 67 -13.38 11.96 12.05
CA ILE A 67 -12.82 10.61 12.22
C ILE A 67 -12.56 10.33 13.70
N ALA A 68 -11.91 11.26 14.42
CA ALA A 68 -11.62 11.11 15.84
C ALA A 68 -12.89 10.93 16.69
N LYS A 69 -13.98 11.62 16.36
CA LYS A 69 -15.26 11.54 17.07
C LYS A 69 -16.02 10.22 16.81
N GLU A 70 -15.87 9.66 15.61
CA GLU A 70 -16.61 8.46 15.16
C GLU A 70 -15.87 7.14 15.49
N SER A 71 -14.65 7.21 16.04
CA SER A 71 -13.80 6.04 16.26
C SER A 71 -14.22 5.20 17.47
N ARG A 72 -14.37 3.89 17.29
CA ARG A 72 -14.45 2.92 18.39
C ARG A 72 -13.06 2.43 18.79
N GLU A 73 -12.93 1.77 19.94
CA GLU A 73 -11.62 1.32 20.46
C GLU A 73 -10.92 0.30 19.54
N GLU A 74 -11.65 -0.67 18.99
CA GLU A 74 -11.12 -1.63 18.01
C GLU A 74 -10.66 -0.93 16.71
N ASP A 75 -11.37 0.12 16.29
CA ASP A 75 -10.98 0.94 15.14
C ASP A 75 -9.67 1.71 15.42
N ILE A 76 -9.37 2.02 16.68
CA ILE A 76 -8.14 2.72 17.06
C ILE A 76 -6.94 1.79 16.89
N GLU A 77 -6.99 0.56 17.41
CA GLU A 77 -5.85 -0.37 17.30
C GLU A 77 -5.55 -0.71 15.84
N LEU A 78 -6.57 -1.02 15.03
CA LEU A 78 -6.39 -1.33 13.60
C LEU A 78 -5.77 -0.15 12.84
N ARG A 79 -6.18 1.09 13.14
CA ARG A 79 -5.56 2.27 12.53
C ARG A 79 -4.13 2.49 12.97
N GLN A 80 -3.80 2.20 14.23
CA GLN A 80 -2.42 2.27 14.70
C GLN A 80 -1.55 1.27 13.92
N LEU A 81 -2.04 0.05 13.75
CA LEU A 81 -1.35 -0.97 12.97
C LEU A 81 -1.23 -0.58 11.49
N ALA A 82 -2.26 -0.01 10.89
CA ALA A 82 -2.21 0.50 9.51
C ALA A 82 -1.15 1.58 9.35
N THR A 83 -1.13 2.57 10.24
CA THR A 83 -0.11 3.63 10.28
C THR A 83 1.30 3.06 10.45
N ILE A 84 1.46 2.02 11.30
CA ILE A 84 2.75 1.33 11.47
C ILE A 84 3.16 0.62 10.17
N PHE A 85 2.24 -0.09 9.53
CA PHE A 85 2.49 -0.79 8.29
C PHE A 85 2.89 0.18 7.16
N GLU A 86 2.16 1.29 7.00
CA GLU A 86 2.48 2.37 6.07
C GLU A 86 3.91 2.90 6.28
N ALA A 87 4.28 3.23 7.52
CA ALA A 87 5.62 3.74 7.82
C ALA A 87 6.72 2.71 7.50
N ILE A 88 6.47 1.43 7.78
CA ILE A 88 7.41 0.34 7.46
C ILE A 88 7.56 0.19 5.95
N VAL A 89 6.46 0.21 5.19
CA VAL A 89 6.49 0.12 3.72
C VAL A 89 7.20 1.34 3.13
N LEU A 90 6.92 2.55 3.64
CA LEU A 90 7.59 3.79 3.21
C LEU A 90 9.10 3.70 3.41
N GLU A 91 9.58 3.35 4.61
CA GLU A 91 11.03 3.29 4.84
C GLU A 91 11.70 2.13 4.10
N ASN A 92 11.09 0.94 4.09
CA ASN A 92 11.72 -0.25 3.51
C ASN A 92 11.52 -0.35 2.00
N GLY A 93 10.59 0.42 1.43
CA GLY A 93 10.49 0.67 -0.01
C GLY A 93 11.84 1.08 -0.58
N GLU A 94 12.50 2.03 0.09
CA GLU A 94 13.82 2.53 -0.29
C GLU A 94 14.97 1.83 0.44
N LEU A 95 14.96 1.75 1.78
CA LEU A 95 16.10 1.24 2.56
C LEU A 95 16.39 -0.25 2.33
N SER A 96 15.36 -1.00 1.96
CA SER A 96 15.40 -2.46 1.75
C SER A 96 15.03 -2.82 0.31
N GLU A 97 14.92 -1.82 -0.58
CA GLU A 97 14.60 -1.96 -2.00
C GLU A 97 13.39 -2.88 -2.24
N TRP A 98 12.33 -2.78 -1.42
CA TRP A 98 11.14 -3.66 -1.56
C TRP A 98 10.52 -3.53 -2.96
N PHE A 99 10.55 -2.33 -3.53
CA PHE A 99 10.06 -2.05 -4.89
C PHE A 99 11.19 -2.01 -5.94
N GLY A 100 12.37 -2.52 -5.61
CA GLY A 100 13.55 -2.54 -6.48
C GLY A 100 14.43 -1.30 -6.37
N ASP A 101 15.64 -1.42 -6.91
CA ASP A 101 16.75 -0.45 -6.87
C ASP A 101 16.50 0.89 -7.61
N ASN A 102 15.43 0.95 -8.40
CA ASN A 102 15.04 2.13 -9.16
C ASN A 102 13.70 2.71 -8.71
N ALA A 103 13.20 2.31 -7.54
CA ALA A 103 11.97 2.82 -6.96
C ALA A 103 12.25 3.74 -5.76
N PHE A 104 11.45 4.80 -5.66
CA PHE A 104 11.40 5.72 -4.52
C PHE A 104 9.98 5.72 -3.95
N THR A 105 9.86 5.81 -2.63
CA THR A 105 8.58 5.77 -1.94
C THR A 105 8.31 7.11 -1.28
N LEU A 106 7.25 7.76 -1.72
CA LEU A 106 6.91 9.13 -1.36
C LEU A 106 5.62 9.12 -0.57
N ALA A 107 5.66 9.53 0.69
CA ALA A 107 4.44 9.74 1.46
C ALA A 107 3.65 10.92 0.85
N THR A 108 2.33 10.76 0.78
CA THR A 108 1.46 11.82 0.29
C THR A 108 1.20 12.88 1.37
N SER A 109 0.61 14.01 0.98
CA SER A 109 0.20 15.02 1.95
C SER A 109 -1.03 14.54 2.75
N GLU A 110 -1.33 15.17 3.88
CA GLU A 110 -2.51 14.79 4.68
C GLU A 110 -3.82 14.95 3.90
N TYR A 111 -3.88 15.93 3.00
CA TYR A 111 -5.02 16.06 2.07
C TYR A 111 -5.17 14.84 1.15
N ASP A 112 -4.08 14.39 0.54
CA ASP A 112 -4.07 13.30 -0.45
C ASP A 112 -4.26 11.92 0.22
N ASP A 113 -3.73 11.73 1.42
CA ASP A 113 -4.02 10.60 2.33
C ASP A 113 -5.53 10.44 2.56
N LEU A 114 -6.22 11.53 2.89
CA LEU A 114 -7.68 11.52 3.03
C LEU A 114 -8.44 11.27 1.72
N GLN A 115 -7.80 11.46 0.56
CA GLN A 115 -8.36 11.04 -0.74
C GLN A 115 -8.15 9.55 -1.03
N GLY A 116 -7.38 8.86 -0.19
CA GLY A 116 -7.17 7.41 -0.19
C GLY A 116 -5.90 6.94 -0.89
N VAL A 117 -4.92 7.83 -1.12
CA VAL A 117 -3.59 7.46 -1.62
C VAL A 117 -2.58 7.75 -0.52
N ASP A 118 -2.09 6.72 0.15
CA ASP A 118 -1.23 6.87 1.35
C ASP A 118 0.23 7.12 0.94
N MET A 119 0.67 6.51 -0.16
CA MET A 119 2.01 6.73 -0.72
C MET A 119 2.06 6.53 -2.23
N VAL A 120 3.10 7.08 -2.85
CA VAL A 120 3.42 6.92 -4.27
C VAL A 120 4.76 6.22 -4.41
N VAL A 121 4.80 5.15 -5.20
CA VAL A 121 6.04 4.57 -5.71
C VAL A 121 6.38 5.25 -7.03
N GLU A 122 7.50 5.97 -7.04
CA GLU A 122 8.10 6.55 -8.24
C GLU A 122 9.19 5.61 -8.77
N PHE A 123 8.98 5.03 -9.96
CA PHE A 123 9.99 4.24 -10.64
C PHE A 123 10.75 5.11 -11.64
N ARG A 124 12.07 5.10 -11.52
CA ARG A 124 12.97 5.82 -12.42
C ARG A 124 13.19 5.03 -13.71
N GLU A 125 12.94 5.68 -14.84
CA GLU A 125 13.06 5.09 -16.19
C GLU A 125 13.98 5.96 -17.06
N GLY A 126 15.27 5.99 -16.72
CA GLY A 126 16.24 6.85 -17.42
C GLY A 126 15.94 8.33 -17.23
N ALA A 127 15.48 9.01 -18.29
CA ALA A 127 15.11 10.44 -18.24
C ALA A 127 13.63 10.69 -17.91
N SER A 128 12.82 9.62 -17.82
CA SER A 128 11.42 9.69 -17.39
C SER A 128 11.22 9.02 -16.03
N ALA A 129 10.02 9.16 -15.50
CA ALA A 129 9.57 8.46 -14.31
C ALA A 129 8.14 7.97 -14.48
N SER A 130 7.83 6.88 -13.80
CA SER A 130 6.52 6.29 -13.71
C SER A 130 6.05 6.23 -12.26
N TYR A 131 4.73 6.21 -12.07
CA TYR A 131 4.13 6.34 -10.74
C TYR A 131 3.06 5.29 -10.49
N LEU A 132 3.01 4.76 -9.28
CA LEU A 132 1.98 3.85 -8.77
C LEU A 132 1.58 4.33 -7.38
N GLY A 133 0.29 4.53 -7.15
CA GLY A 133 -0.26 4.85 -5.84
C GLY A 133 -0.52 3.56 -5.06
N LEU A 134 -0.23 3.58 -3.78
CA LEU A 134 -0.53 2.50 -2.87
C LEU A 134 -1.52 3.01 -1.82
N ALA A 135 -2.59 2.24 -1.63
CA ALA A 135 -3.45 2.33 -0.45
C ALA A 135 -3.12 1.15 0.46
N ALA A 136 -2.51 1.39 1.61
CA ALA A 136 -2.19 0.38 2.60
C ALA A 136 -3.42 -0.01 3.43
N ASP A 137 -3.48 -1.27 3.83
CA ASP A 137 -4.50 -1.79 4.72
C ASP A 137 -3.91 -2.90 5.60
N VAL A 138 -4.53 -3.16 6.74
CA VAL A 138 -4.15 -4.24 7.66
C VAL A 138 -5.25 -5.27 7.81
N THR A 139 -6.43 -4.98 7.27
CA THR A 139 -7.60 -5.86 7.33
C THR A 139 -8.31 -5.89 5.98
N PHE A 140 -8.80 -7.06 5.58
CA PHE A 140 -9.60 -7.17 4.37
C PHE A 140 -11.03 -6.66 4.58
N SER A 141 -11.69 -7.19 5.60
CA SER A 141 -12.95 -6.69 6.13
C SER A 141 -12.66 -5.49 7.03
N GLY A 142 -13.23 -4.34 6.68
CA GLY A 142 -13.30 -3.28 7.67
C GLY A 142 -14.25 -3.70 8.81
N SER A 143 -14.25 -2.98 9.92
CA SER A 143 -15.36 -3.03 10.90
C SER A 143 -16.72 -3.12 10.15
N PRO A 144 -17.77 -3.80 10.66
CA PRO A 144 -19.06 -3.94 9.96
C PRO A 144 -19.72 -2.62 9.51
N ASN A 145 -19.23 -1.47 10.00
CA ASN A 145 -19.64 -0.12 9.62
C ASN A 145 -18.56 0.67 8.83
N SER A 146 -17.47 0.03 8.42
CA SER A 146 -16.34 0.67 7.75
C SER A 146 -16.70 0.99 6.31
N SER A 147 -16.71 2.27 5.98
CA SER A 147 -16.77 2.76 4.60
C SER A 147 -15.48 2.46 3.81
N ASN A 148 -14.46 1.86 4.44
CA ASN A 148 -13.07 1.81 3.94
C ASN A 148 -12.50 0.39 3.78
N GLY A 149 -13.31 -0.67 3.92
CA GLY A 149 -12.84 -2.05 3.68
C GLY A 149 -12.34 -2.25 2.25
N VAL A 150 -11.53 -3.30 2.03
CA VAL A 150 -10.86 -3.57 0.75
C VAL A 150 -11.86 -3.61 -0.42
N GLY A 151 -13.01 -4.26 -0.26
CA GLY A 151 -14.06 -4.33 -1.29
C GLY A 151 -14.54 -2.95 -1.76
N LYS A 152 -14.80 -2.01 -0.82
CA LYS A 152 -15.22 -0.64 -1.15
C LYS A 152 -14.11 0.17 -1.81
N LYS A 153 -12.85 -0.02 -1.39
CA LYS A 153 -11.69 0.60 -2.06
C LYS A 153 -11.59 0.11 -3.51
N PHE A 154 -11.76 -1.19 -3.76
CA PHE A 154 -11.82 -1.75 -5.11
C PHE A 154 -12.94 -1.12 -5.95
N ASP A 155 -14.15 -1.01 -5.40
CA ASP A 155 -15.28 -0.41 -6.14
C ASP A 155 -15.07 1.04 -6.50
N ARG A 156 -14.46 1.81 -5.59
CA ARG A 156 -14.06 3.19 -5.86
C ARG A 156 -13.08 3.25 -7.04
N LEU A 157 -12.12 2.33 -7.13
CA LEU A 157 -11.17 2.27 -8.23
C LEU A 157 -11.85 1.86 -9.54
N LEU A 158 -12.71 0.83 -9.52
CA LEU A 158 -13.47 0.38 -10.69
C LEU A 158 -14.38 1.50 -11.22
N ALA A 159 -15.12 2.18 -10.35
CA ALA A 159 -15.98 3.31 -10.74
C ALA A 159 -15.19 4.48 -11.33
N ARG A 160 -13.95 4.72 -10.88
CA ARG A 160 -13.05 5.71 -11.50
C ARG A 160 -12.65 5.27 -12.91
N ILE A 161 -12.25 4.01 -13.06
CA ILE A 161 -11.89 3.42 -14.36
C ILE A 161 -13.07 3.52 -15.34
N GLU A 162 -14.27 3.11 -14.94
CA GLU A 162 -15.49 3.21 -15.76
C GLU A 162 -15.74 4.64 -16.24
N LYS A 163 -15.52 5.64 -15.38
CA LYS A 163 -15.63 7.07 -15.71
C LYS A 163 -14.48 7.60 -16.58
N GLY A 164 -13.46 6.78 -16.84
CA GLY A 164 -12.30 7.16 -17.63
C GLY A 164 -11.30 8.02 -16.85
N ASN A 165 -11.30 7.91 -15.52
CA ASN A 165 -10.43 8.66 -14.62
C ASN A 165 -9.52 7.73 -13.81
N LEU A 166 -8.44 8.30 -13.29
CA LEU A 166 -7.58 7.68 -12.29
C LEU A 166 -7.63 8.46 -10.98
N PRO A 167 -7.19 7.86 -9.86
CA PRO A 167 -6.83 8.59 -8.65
C PRO A 167 -5.86 9.75 -8.94
N GLN A 168 -5.94 10.78 -8.10
CA GLN A 168 -5.22 12.03 -8.26
C GLN A 168 -4.55 12.38 -6.95
N VAL A 169 -3.24 12.58 -6.99
CA VAL A 169 -2.45 13.18 -5.91
C VAL A 169 -2.30 14.66 -6.26
N LYS A 170 -2.81 15.55 -5.42
CA LYS A 170 -2.85 16.99 -5.65
C LYS A 170 -1.52 17.64 -5.31
N TYR A 171 -0.93 17.28 -4.19
CA TYR A 171 0.31 17.84 -3.66
C TYR A 171 1.50 16.96 -3.98
N PHE A 172 1.75 16.71 -5.27
CA PHE A 172 2.82 15.82 -5.71
C PHE A 172 4.07 16.58 -6.18
N LYS A 173 5.25 16.09 -5.76
CA LYS A 173 6.54 16.54 -6.28
C LYS A 173 7.41 15.32 -6.55
N SER A 174 7.83 15.15 -7.81
CA SER A 174 8.73 14.05 -8.17
C SER A 174 10.13 14.26 -7.59
N GLN A 175 10.80 13.16 -7.24
CA GLN A 175 12.21 13.18 -6.81
C GLN A 175 13.17 13.21 -7.99
N HIS A 176 12.79 12.62 -9.13
CA HIS A 176 13.69 12.44 -10.28
C HIS A 176 13.49 13.47 -11.39
N ILE A 177 12.25 13.91 -11.63
CA ILE A 177 11.93 14.84 -12.74
C ILE A 177 11.26 16.12 -12.24
N PRO A 178 11.33 17.25 -12.97
CA PRO A 178 10.80 18.54 -12.52
C PRO A 178 9.27 18.64 -12.64
N ILE A 179 8.55 17.62 -12.16
CA ILE A 179 7.09 17.60 -12.04
C ILE A 179 6.70 18.07 -10.63
N ARG A 180 5.78 19.04 -10.59
CA ARG A 180 5.18 19.57 -9.36
C ARG A 180 3.72 19.90 -9.59
N GLY A 181 2.89 19.61 -8.60
CA GLY A 181 1.45 19.86 -8.64
C GLY A 181 0.68 18.55 -8.73
N SER A 182 -0.42 18.56 -9.45
CA SER A 182 -1.27 17.39 -9.46
C SER A 182 -0.83 16.31 -10.46
N LEU A 183 -0.89 15.06 -10.02
CA LEU A 183 -0.56 13.87 -10.78
C LEU A 183 -1.72 12.86 -10.72
N GLN A 184 -2.16 12.37 -11.89
CA GLN A 184 -3.02 11.20 -11.97
C GLN A 184 -2.19 9.93 -12.15
N LEU A 185 -2.52 8.87 -11.43
CA LEU A 185 -1.73 7.65 -11.39
C LEU A 185 -2.61 6.41 -11.16
N PRO A 186 -2.20 5.21 -11.63
CA PRO A 186 -2.84 3.97 -11.24
C PRO A 186 -2.63 3.75 -9.74
N GLU A 187 -3.65 3.26 -9.05
CA GLU A 187 -3.61 2.90 -7.62
C GLU A 187 -3.91 1.41 -7.46
N VAL A 188 -3.29 0.81 -6.45
CA VAL A 188 -3.55 -0.56 -5.98
C VAL A 188 -3.58 -0.57 -4.45
N ILE A 189 -4.23 -1.58 -3.89
CA ILE A 189 -4.38 -1.75 -2.44
C ILE A 189 -3.36 -2.78 -1.98
N ILE A 190 -2.57 -2.50 -0.94
CA ILE A 190 -1.67 -3.49 -0.35
C ILE A 190 -2.16 -3.83 1.05
N GLY A 191 -2.12 -5.10 1.41
CA GLY A 191 -2.69 -5.56 2.67
C GLY A 191 -1.90 -6.68 3.30
N VAL A 192 -1.79 -6.68 4.62
CA VAL A 192 -1.18 -7.78 5.39
C VAL A 192 -1.97 -7.99 6.67
N GLU A 193 -2.00 -9.20 7.21
CA GLU A 193 -2.72 -9.45 8.45
C GLU A 193 -2.04 -8.80 9.67
N LYS A 194 -2.80 -8.58 10.75
CA LYS A 194 -2.30 -8.02 12.02
C LYS A 194 -1.03 -8.72 12.51
N ALA A 195 -0.98 -10.06 12.45
CA ALA A 195 0.19 -10.81 12.88
C ALA A 195 1.46 -10.47 12.08
N THR A 196 1.34 -10.29 10.76
CA THR A 196 2.44 -9.85 9.89
C THR A 196 2.87 -8.43 10.22
N VAL A 197 1.95 -7.50 10.50
CA VAL A 197 2.32 -6.13 10.94
C VAL A 197 3.11 -6.16 12.24
N LEU A 198 2.68 -6.94 13.23
CA LEU A 198 3.36 -7.05 14.52
C LEU A 198 4.77 -7.66 14.36
N GLU A 199 4.90 -8.72 13.54
CA GLU A 199 6.21 -9.30 13.17
C GLU A 199 7.13 -8.22 12.57
N LEU A 200 6.63 -7.44 11.61
CA LEU A 200 7.40 -6.37 10.99
C LEU A 200 7.75 -5.25 11.96
N ALA A 201 6.82 -4.86 12.83
CA ALA A 201 7.02 -3.82 13.84
C ALA A 201 8.16 -4.19 14.80
N GLU A 202 8.18 -5.43 15.29
CA GLU A 202 9.27 -5.94 16.13
C GLU A 202 10.62 -5.86 15.42
N LEU A 203 10.70 -6.37 14.18
CA LEU A 203 11.92 -6.32 13.37
C LEU A 203 12.39 -4.90 13.12
N TRP A 204 11.45 -3.99 12.88
CA TRP A 204 11.69 -2.59 12.59
C TRP A 204 12.23 -1.81 13.79
N VAL A 205 11.65 -1.99 14.97
CA VAL A 205 12.11 -1.36 16.22
C VAL A 205 13.45 -1.95 16.67
N ALA A 206 13.64 -3.27 16.52
CA ALA A 206 14.89 -3.95 16.80
C ALA A 206 15.99 -3.68 15.75
N LYS A 207 15.73 -2.81 14.76
CA LYS A 207 16.66 -2.41 13.69
C LYS A 207 17.24 -3.59 12.92
N LYS A 208 16.46 -4.64 12.71
CA LYS A 208 16.88 -5.87 12.02
C LYS A 208 16.82 -5.72 10.50
N LYS A 209 17.56 -4.73 9.97
CA LYS A 209 17.55 -4.34 8.54
C LYS A 209 17.73 -5.51 7.58
N ARG A 210 18.70 -6.39 7.82
CA ARG A 210 18.96 -7.57 6.97
C ARG A 210 17.79 -8.55 6.91
N ILE A 211 16.98 -8.63 7.96
CA ILE A 211 15.79 -9.49 7.97
C ILE A 211 14.70 -8.85 7.13
N LEU A 212 14.47 -7.54 7.32
CA LEU A 212 13.48 -6.77 6.55
C LEU A 212 13.80 -6.76 5.04
N GLU A 213 15.08 -6.71 4.67
CA GLU A 213 15.56 -6.76 3.29
C GLU A 213 15.22 -8.07 2.57
N THR A 214 15.14 -9.18 3.30
CA THR A 214 14.79 -10.50 2.74
C THR A 214 13.43 -11.00 3.22
N HIS A 215 12.64 -10.15 3.85
CA HIS A 215 11.38 -10.56 4.47
C HIS A 215 10.35 -10.94 3.40
N ARG A 216 9.58 -12.01 3.64
CA ARG A 216 8.57 -12.55 2.71
C ARG A 216 7.50 -11.53 2.30
N VAL A 217 7.19 -10.58 3.17
CA VAL A 217 6.16 -9.56 2.93
C VAL A 217 6.40 -8.76 1.65
N GLN A 218 7.66 -8.53 1.28
CA GLN A 218 7.96 -7.75 0.06
C GLN A 218 7.48 -8.49 -1.20
N ILE A 219 7.61 -9.81 -1.22
CA ILE A 219 7.15 -10.64 -2.34
C ILE A 219 5.63 -10.64 -2.37
N MET A 220 5.01 -10.78 -1.20
CA MET A 220 3.56 -10.77 -1.06
C MET A 220 2.93 -9.46 -1.54
N ILE A 221 3.50 -8.31 -1.15
CA ILE A 221 3.10 -6.98 -1.61
C ILE A 221 3.27 -6.88 -3.14
N LEU A 222 4.42 -7.30 -3.69
CA LEU A 222 4.66 -7.27 -5.13
C LEU A 222 3.68 -8.18 -5.92
N GLU A 223 3.29 -9.32 -5.36
CA GLU A 223 2.28 -10.22 -5.95
C GLU A 223 0.88 -9.59 -5.92
N GLN A 224 0.47 -8.97 -4.81
CA GLN A 224 -0.77 -8.20 -4.73
C GLN A 224 -0.81 -7.06 -5.76
N ILE A 225 0.29 -6.31 -5.89
CA ILE A 225 0.43 -5.23 -6.87
C ILE A 225 0.28 -5.79 -8.29
N ARG A 226 1.04 -6.85 -8.63
CA ARG A 226 1.00 -7.49 -9.96
C ARG A 226 -0.41 -7.93 -10.33
N ASP A 227 -1.09 -8.63 -9.44
CA ASP A 227 -2.39 -9.24 -9.73
C ASP A 227 -3.52 -8.21 -9.82
N GLN A 228 -3.46 -7.15 -9.02
CA GLN A 228 -4.36 -6.01 -9.15
C GLN A 228 -4.12 -5.20 -10.42
N ILE A 229 -2.86 -4.93 -10.79
CA ILE A 229 -2.54 -4.24 -12.04
C ILE A 229 -3.11 -5.01 -13.23
N ARG A 230 -2.92 -6.34 -13.27
CA ARG A 230 -3.49 -7.20 -14.32
C ARG A 230 -5.00 -7.13 -14.35
N PHE A 231 -5.64 -7.23 -13.18
CA PHE A 231 -7.08 -7.14 -13.06
C PHE A 231 -7.63 -5.80 -13.56
N PHE A 232 -7.10 -4.68 -13.07
CA PHE A 232 -7.55 -3.35 -13.47
C PHE A 232 -7.27 -3.04 -14.94
N ALA A 233 -6.16 -3.51 -15.51
CA ALA A 233 -5.90 -3.40 -16.94
C ALA A 233 -6.96 -4.15 -17.77
N ASN A 234 -7.25 -5.40 -17.42
CA ASN A 234 -8.25 -6.21 -18.11
C ASN A 234 -9.67 -5.64 -17.96
N TYR A 235 -10.01 -5.16 -16.76
CA TYR A 235 -11.28 -4.50 -16.51
C TYR A 235 -11.39 -3.19 -17.31
N ALA A 236 -10.36 -2.34 -17.31
CA ALA A 236 -10.34 -1.13 -18.11
C ALA A 236 -10.58 -1.43 -19.61
N ARG A 237 -9.99 -2.50 -20.16
CA ARG A 237 -10.27 -2.95 -21.53
C ARG A 237 -11.72 -3.36 -21.72
N SER A 238 -12.29 -4.15 -20.80
CA SER A 238 -13.67 -4.63 -20.93
C SER A 238 -14.68 -3.49 -20.94
N VAL A 239 -14.41 -2.39 -20.22
CA VAL A 239 -15.23 -1.16 -20.22
C VAL A 239 -14.77 -0.11 -21.25
N LYS A 240 -13.94 -0.51 -22.23
CA LYS A 240 -13.47 0.32 -23.37
C LYS A 240 -12.68 1.57 -22.95
N ARG A 241 -11.83 1.42 -21.94
CA ARG A 241 -10.93 2.45 -21.40
C ARG A 241 -9.48 2.09 -21.71
N ASP A 242 -9.17 1.94 -23.00
CA ASP A 242 -7.86 1.44 -23.47
C ASP A 242 -6.67 2.28 -22.99
N ARG A 243 -6.84 3.61 -22.87
CA ARG A 243 -5.79 4.49 -22.32
C ARG A 243 -5.45 4.12 -20.87
N ILE A 244 -6.45 3.81 -20.05
CA ILE A 244 -6.24 3.41 -18.66
C ILE A 244 -5.61 2.02 -18.59
N ALA A 245 -6.08 1.10 -19.43
CA ALA A 245 -5.48 -0.25 -19.52
C ALA A 245 -3.98 -0.17 -19.82
N ALA A 246 -3.58 0.64 -20.81
CA ALA A 246 -2.18 0.85 -21.16
C ALA A 246 -1.34 1.43 -20.00
N ILE A 247 -1.91 2.32 -19.18
CA ILE A 247 -1.23 2.88 -18.00
C ILE A 247 -0.94 1.78 -16.97
N TYR A 248 -1.91 0.91 -16.68
CA TYR A 248 -1.71 -0.23 -15.78
C TYR A 248 -0.69 -1.23 -16.36
N GLU A 249 -0.80 -1.61 -17.63
CA GLU A 249 0.11 -2.56 -18.28
C GLU A 249 1.57 -2.11 -18.28
N MET A 250 1.82 -0.81 -18.48
CA MET A 250 3.16 -0.26 -18.38
C MET A 250 3.76 -0.48 -16.98
N ARG A 251 2.96 -0.42 -15.92
CA ARG A 251 3.42 -0.71 -14.54
C ARG A 251 3.65 -2.20 -14.30
N LEU A 252 2.88 -3.06 -14.95
CA LEU A 252 3.02 -4.50 -14.81
C LEU A 252 4.43 -4.97 -15.17
N ALA A 253 4.98 -4.46 -16.27
CA ALA A 253 6.31 -4.82 -16.74
C ALA A 253 7.40 -4.54 -15.68
N SER A 254 7.34 -3.37 -15.03
CA SER A 254 8.28 -3.00 -13.95
C SER A 254 8.16 -3.93 -12.75
N VAL A 255 6.94 -4.24 -12.32
CA VAL A 255 6.68 -5.13 -11.17
C VAL A 255 7.13 -6.57 -11.47
N GLU A 256 6.88 -7.07 -12.68
CA GLU A 256 7.33 -8.39 -13.10
C GLU A 256 8.86 -8.49 -13.19
N ASP A 257 9.54 -7.42 -13.60
CA ASP A 257 11.00 -7.33 -13.58
C ASP A 257 11.55 -7.43 -12.15
N ILE A 258 10.95 -6.68 -11.21
CA ILE A 258 11.35 -6.71 -9.78
C ILE A 258 11.14 -8.10 -9.20
N LEU A 259 9.97 -8.71 -9.41
CA LEU A 259 9.68 -10.08 -8.96
C LEU A 259 10.67 -11.10 -9.53
N ARG A 260 11.06 -10.95 -10.80
CA ARG A 260 12.07 -11.82 -11.43
C ARG A 260 13.44 -11.66 -10.77
N LYS A 261 13.86 -10.43 -10.48
CA LYS A 261 15.13 -10.15 -9.78
C LYS A 261 15.12 -10.68 -8.34
N LYS A 262 13.96 -10.71 -7.68
CA LYS A 262 13.78 -11.22 -6.31
C LYS A 262 13.34 -12.70 -6.24
N ALA A 263 13.53 -13.47 -7.31
CA ALA A 263 13.06 -14.86 -7.40
C ALA A 263 13.62 -15.78 -6.29
N ASP A 264 14.84 -15.53 -5.80
CA ASP A 264 15.43 -16.30 -4.71
C ASP A 264 14.68 -16.09 -3.38
N ILE A 265 14.30 -14.84 -3.07
CA ILE A 265 13.47 -14.52 -1.89
C ILE A 265 12.11 -15.21 -2.05
N ALA A 266 11.46 -15.06 -3.21
CA ALA A 266 10.16 -15.69 -3.48
C ALA A 266 10.20 -17.23 -3.32
N ARG A 267 11.30 -17.87 -3.71
CA ARG A 267 11.48 -19.32 -3.54
C ARG A 267 11.59 -19.71 -2.06
N VAL A 268 12.25 -18.90 -1.24
CA VAL A 268 12.34 -19.14 0.22
C VAL A 268 10.98 -18.93 0.86
N SER A 269 10.31 -17.82 0.57
CA SER A 269 8.98 -17.52 1.11
C SER A 269 7.96 -18.62 0.83
N ARG A 270 7.94 -19.18 -0.40
CA ARG A 270 7.07 -20.31 -0.75
C ARG A 270 7.36 -21.59 0.04
N ARG A 271 8.61 -21.81 0.48
CA ARG A 271 8.97 -22.99 1.28
C ARG A 271 8.59 -22.85 2.75
N GLU A 272 8.56 -21.63 3.27
CA GLU A 272 8.18 -21.35 4.65
C GLU A 272 6.68 -21.57 4.89
N GLY A 273 5.86 -21.51 3.83
CA GLY A 273 4.47 -22.00 3.84
C GLY A 273 3.52 -21.24 4.78
N ARG A 274 3.94 -20.09 5.33
CA ARG A 274 3.07 -19.22 6.10
C ARG A 274 2.20 -18.41 5.14
N GLU A 275 0.92 -18.72 5.11
CA GLU A 275 -0.11 -18.00 4.37
C GLU A 275 -0.56 -16.77 5.17
N ASP A 276 -0.70 -15.62 4.51
CA ASP A 276 -1.26 -14.40 5.09
C ASP A 276 -2.71 -14.27 4.60
N ARG A 277 -3.65 -14.17 5.55
CA ARG A 277 -5.08 -14.20 5.22
C ARG A 277 -5.50 -13.03 4.36
N VAL A 278 -5.04 -11.81 4.69
CA VAL A 278 -5.39 -10.60 3.94
C VAL A 278 -4.89 -10.70 2.50
N HIS A 279 -3.69 -11.26 2.31
CA HIS A 279 -3.22 -11.58 0.97
C HIS A 279 -4.15 -12.53 0.22
N SER A 280 -4.48 -13.68 0.80
CA SER A 280 -5.36 -14.66 0.16
C SER A 280 -6.75 -14.07 -0.15
N GLN A 281 -7.29 -13.25 0.75
CA GLN A 281 -8.56 -12.55 0.57
C GLN A 281 -8.52 -11.55 -0.59
N ILE A 282 -7.45 -10.74 -0.72
CA ILE A 282 -7.26 -9.85 -1.88
C ILE A 282 -7.24 -10.65 -3.18
N ILE A 283 -6.49 -11.74 -3.22
CA ILE A 283 -6.36 -12.58 -4.42
C ILE A 283 -7.69 -13.25 -4.76
N GLU A 284 -8.42 -13.76 -3.77
CA GLU A 284 -9.71 -14.40 -3.99
C GLU A 284 -10.77 -13.40 -4.44
N PHE A 285 -10.82 -12.22 -3.83
CA PHE A 285 -11.71 -11.13 -4.27
C PHE A 285 -11.49 -10.80 -5.75
N ILE A 286 -10.23 -10.70 -6.20
CA ILE A 286 -9.92 -10.48 -7.62
C ILE A 286 -10.51 -11.60 -8.50
N LYS A 287 -10.37 -12.88 -8.09
CA LYS A 287 -10.92 -14.01 -8.86
C LYS A 287 -12.44 -13.96 -8.93
N LEU A 288 -13.12 -13.68 -7.82
CA LEU A 288 -14.58 -13.58 -7.77
C LEU A 288 -15.08 -12.44 -8.66
N ARG A 289 -14.41 -11.28 -8.63
CA ARG A 289 -14.72 -10.17 -9.55
C ARG A 289 -14.45 -10.52 -11.01
N GLN A 290 -13.42 -11.30 -11.30
CA GLN A 290 -13.16 -11.81 -12.66
C GLN A 290 -14.22 -12.81 -13.12
N ALA A 291 -14.78 -13.60 -12.20
CA ALA A 291 -15.89 -14.51 -12.46
C ALA A 291 -17.25 -13.78 -12.63
N GLY A 292 -17.29 -12.46 -12.41
CA GLY A 292 -18.45 -11.62 -12.62
C GLY A 292 -19.32 -11.39 -11.39
N LEU A 293 -18.87 -11.80 -10.20
CA LEU A 293 -19.60 -11.53 -8.96
C LEU A 293 -19.62 -10.03 -8.65
N GLY A 294 -20.72 -9.60 -8.03
CA GLY A 294 -20.84 -8.27 -7.45
C GLY A 294 -19.87 -8.10 -6.27
N SER A 295 -19.60 -6.86 -5.89
CA SER A 295 -18.64 -6.56 -4.83
C SER A 295 -19.11 -6.97 -3.45
N GLU A 296 -20.41 -6.82 -3.19
CA GLU A 296 -21.05 -7.25 -1.94
C GLU A 296 -20.95 -8.76 -1.83
N GLU A 297 -21.43 -9.50 -2.85
CA GLU A 297 -21.32 -10.96 -2.93
C GLU A 297 -19.87 -11.46 -2.80
N ALA A 298 -18.92 -10.80 -3.46
CA ALA A 298 -17.51 -11.16 -3.38
C ALA A 298 -16.89 -10.85 -2.02
N THR A 299 -17.38 -9.82 -1.33
CA THR A 299 -16.93 -9.50 0.04
C THR A 299 -17.48 -10.55 1.00
N ASP A 300 -18.78 -10.86 0.91
CA ASP A 300 -19.43 -11.87 1.76
C ASP A 300 -18.74 -13.23 1.63
N VAL A 301 -18.47 -13.69 0.41
CA VAL A 301 -17.76 -14.96 0.16
C VAL A 301 -16.35 -14.98 0.75
N VAL A 302 -15.65 -13.84 0.75
CA VAL A 302 -14.27 -13.74 1.24
C VAL A 302 -14.23 -13.57 2.77
N GLU A 303 -15.25 -12.96 3.36
CA GLU A 303 -15.46 -12.92 4.81
C GLU A 303 -15.85 -14.30 5.35
N ASP A 304 -16.64 -15.08 4.62
CA ASP A 304 -17.02 -16.45 4.99
C ASP A 304 -15.82 -17.45 4.96
N LEU A 305 -14.70 -17.09 4.33
CA LEU A 305 -13.46 -17.88 4.42
C LEU A 305 -12.81 -17.80 5.83
N ASP A 306 -13.34 -16.94 6.71
CA ASP A 306 -12.86 -16.73 8.07
C ASP A 306 -13.57 -17.60 9.13
N GLU A 307 -14.65 -18.31 8.79
CA GLU A 307 -15.40 -19.25 9.67
C GLU A 307 -14.98 -20.72 9.50
#